data_AF-A0A932W940-F1
#
_entry.id   AF-A0A932W940-F1
#
_cell.length_a   1.000
_cell.length_b   1.000
_cell.length_c   1.000
_cell.angle_alpha   90.00
_cell.angle_beta   90.00
_cell.angle_gamma   90.00
#
_symmetry.space_group_name_H-M   'P 1'
#
loop_
_entity.id
_entity.type
_entity.pdbx_description
1 polymer ?
#
loop_
_entity_poly.entity_id
_entity_poly.type
_entity_poly.pdbx_seq_one_letter_code
_entity_poly.pdbx_strand_id
1 'polypeptide(L)'
;MFFTPTERLSLDHMRKTGVREVEAASEKISPIPVFNLADQPELQLTVNGFVRRANGKSTTWLNQTALEENQSAQNIRVRQSASRPSVISIYLGDGQKTELKVGQSLDRSNGKIHDVLDPALDTTKEKIDKSKGQ
;
A
#
# COMPACT_ATOMS: atom_id res chain seq x y z
N MET A 1 14.78 -20.15 8.47
CA MET A 1 15.08 -20.96 7.28
C MET A 1 15.43 -20.01 6.15
N PHE A 2 16.52 -20.26 5.41
CA PHE A 2 16.99 -19.41 4.31
C PHE A 2 16.85 -20.16 2.98
N PHE A 3 16.53 -19.44 1.91
CA PHE A 3 16.29 -19.99 0.57
C PHE A 3 17.47 -20.84 0.07
N THR A 4 17.15 -21.90 -0.69
CA THR A 4 18.15 -22.72 -1.37
C THR A 4 18.90 -21.90 -2.45
N PRO A 5 20.14 -22.26 -2.82
CA PRO A 5 20.89 -21.55 -3.86
C PRO A 5 20.13 -21.42 -5.18
N THR A 6 19.35 -22.44 -5.55
CA THR A 6 18.54 -22.46 -6.77
C THR A 6 17.34 -21.50 -6.69
N GLU A 7 16.65 -21.42 -5.55
CA GLU A 7 15.55 -20.45 -5.37
C GLU A 7 16.06 -19.01 -5.45
N ARG A 8 17.26 -18.74 -4.90
CA ARG A 8 17.85 -17.41 -4.98
C ARG A 8 18.15 -17.00 -6.42
N LEU A 9 18.62 -17.91 -7.28
CA LEU A 9 18.85 -17.64 -8.70
C LEU A 9 17.55 -17.30 -9.46
N SER A 10 16.47 -18.04 -9.22
CA SER A 10 15.17 -17.73 -9.82
C SER A 10 14.67 -16.33 -9.43
N LEU A 11 14.83 -15.98 -8.16
CA LEU A 11 14.42 -14.68 -7.63
C LEU A 11 15.32 -13.55 -8.15
N ASP A 12 16.61 -13.81 -8.34
CA ASP A 12 17.57 -12.87 -8.94
C ASP A 12 17.25 -12.58 -10.41
N HIS A 13 16.90 -13.62 -11.18
CA HIS A 13 16.42 -13.48 -12.56
C HIS A 13 15.16 -12.62 -12.62
N MET A 14 14.19 -12.87 -11.73
CA MET A 14 12.96 -12.06 -11.67
C MET A 14 13.25 -10.59 -11.35
N ARG A 15 14.18 -10.30 -10.43
CA ARG A 15 14.59 -8.90 -10.15
C ARG A 15 15.25 -8.27 -11.36
N LYS A 16 16.19 -8.97 -12.00
CA LYS A 16 16.92 -8.45 -13.16
C LYS A 16 16.02 -8.16 -14.36
N THR A 17 14.95 -8.93 -14.52
CA THR A 17 13.96 -8.73 -15.60
C THR A 17 12.91 -7.67 -15.25
N GLY A 18 12.63 -7.45 -13.96
CA GLY A 18 11.68 -6.44 -13.47
C GLY A 18 12.26 -5.02 -13.36
N VAL A 19 13.58 -4.86 -13.35
CA VAL A 19 14.22 -3.54 -13.48
C VAL A 19 14.32 -3.20 -14.96
N ARG A 20 13.17 -2.83 -15.57
CA ARG A 20 13.18 -2.19 -16.88
C ARG A 20 13.63 -0.75 -16.71
N GLU A 21 14.94 -0.57 -16.89
CA GLU A 21 15.54 0.39 -17.81
C GLU A 21 14.54 1.43 -18.35
N VAL A 22 14.50 2.58 -17.66
CA VAL A 22 14.18 3.85 -18.31
C VAL A 22 15.36 4.15 -19.23
N GLU A 23 15.30 3.71 -20.49
CA GLU A 23 15.87 4.41 -21.66
C GLU A 23 15.77 3.57 -22.95
N ALA A 24 15.27 4.23 -24.00
CA ALA A 24 15.52 3.99 -25.42
C ALA A 24 15.08 2.65 -26.08
N ALA A 25 13.81 2.55 -26.48
CA ALA A 25 13.42 1.91 -27.74
C ALA A 25 12.09 2.47 -28.27
N SER A 26 12.19 3.32 -29.29
CA SER A 26 11.07 3.82 -30.08
C SER A 26 10.64 2.73 -31.06
N GLU A 27 9.58 1.99 -30.75
CA GLU A 27 8.78 1.28 -31.75
C GLU A 27 7.29 1.43 -31.42
N LYS A 28 6.52 1.70 -32.47
CA LYS A 28 5.12 2.14 -32.46
C LYS A 28 4.22 1.20 -31.66
N ILE A 29 4.01 1.54 -30.39
CA ILE A 29 2.92 1.02 -29.58
C ILE A 29 1.91 2.16 -29.56
N SER A 30 0.72 1.92 -30.14
CA SER A 30 -0.44 2.80 -29.94
C SER A 30 -0.49 3.19 -28.47
N PRO A 31 -0.59 4.49 -28.09
CA PRO A 31 -0.54 4.87 -26.70
C PRO A 31 -1.75 4.25 -26.00
N ILE A 32 -1.54 3.08 -25.38
CA ILE A 32 -2.26 2.73 -24.17
C ILE A 32 -2.09 3.95 -23.27
N PRO A 33 -3.18 4.59 -22.82
CA PRO A 33 -3.06 5.70 -21.89
C PRO A 33 -2.26 5.16 -20.72
N VAL A 34 -1.02 5.64 -20.61
CA VAL A 34 -0.20 5.44 -19.43
C VAL A 34 -0.94 6.22 -18.36
N PHE A 35 -1.86 5.56 -17.67
CA PHE A 35 -2.43 6.11 -16.45
C PHE A 35 -1.24 6.28 -15.52
N ASN A 36 -0.76 7.51 -15.40
CA ASN A 36 0.19 7.90 -14.38
C ASN A 36 -0.47 7.58 -13.03
N LEU A 37 -0.24 6.36 -12.52
CA LEU A 37 -0.75 5.88 -11.23
C LEU A 37 -0.27 6.75 -10.05
N ALA A 38 0.73 7.60 -10.27
CA ALA A 38 1.22 8.58 -9.30
C ALA A 38 0.21 9.70 -8.97
N ASP A 39 -0.77 9.95 -9.85
CA ASP A 39 -1.77 11.04 -9.69
C ASP A 39 -3.18 10.53 -9.41
N GLN A 40 -3.40 9.21 -9.38
CA GLN A 40 -4.67 8.66 -8.94
C GLN A 40 -4.69 8.66 -7.40
N PRO A 41 -5.71 9.23 -6.75
CA PRO A 41 -5.88 9.04 -5.32
C PRO A 41 -6.03 7.54 -5.08
N GLU A 42 -5.04 6.93 -4.42
CA GLU A 42 -5.15 5.52 -4.06
C GLU A 42 -6.42 5.34 -3.26
N LEU A 43 -7.36 4.55 -3.82
CA LEU A 43 -8.68 4.34 -3.23
C LEU A 43 -8.57 3.59 -1.90
N GLN A 44 -7.46 2.89 -1.69
CA GLN A 44 -7.15 2.18 -0.45
C GLN A 44 -5.93 2.81 0.18
N LEU A 45 -6.04 3.19 1.45
CA LEU A 45 -4.97 3.81 2.22
C LEU A 45 -4.54 2.90 3.36
N THR A 46 -3.39 2.27 3.22
CA THR A 46 -2.83 1.32 4.18
C THR A 46 -1.75 1.97 5.02
N VAL A 47 -1.86 1.83 6.34
CA VAL A 47 -0.82 2.23 7.27
C VAL A 47 0.20 1.12 7.40
N ASN A 48 1.38 1.29 6.79
CA ASN A 48 2.45 0.30 6.90
C ASN A 48 3.18 0.41 8.24
N GLY A 49 3.29 1.62 8.79
CA GLY A 49 3.99 1.84 10.05
C GLY A 49 4.15 3.31 10.38
N PHE A 50 4.70 3.58 11.55
CA PHE A 50 5.11 4.92 11.95
C PHE A 50 6.37 4.86 12.81
N VAL A 51 7.11 5.95 12.83
CA VAL A 51 8.27 6.15 13.69
C VAL A 51 8.14 7.54 14.31
N ARG A 52 8.25 7.60 15.63
CA ARG A 52 8.33 8.86 16.38
C ARG A 52 9.72 8.99 16.98
N ARG A 53 10.38 10.11 16.70
CA ARG A 53 11.71 10.44 17.20
C ARG A 53 11.59 11.20 18.53
N ALA A 54 12.58 11.06 19.40
CA ALA A 54 12.60 11.72 20.71
C ALA A 54 12.56 13.27 20.60
N ASN A 55 13.03 13.82 19.48
CA ASN A 55 12.95 15.26 19.17
C ASN A 55 11.54 15.74 18.78
N GLY A 56 10.52 14.88 18.87
CA GLY A 56 9.13 15.20 18.58
C GLY A 56 8.70 14.94 17.15
N LYS A 57 9.62 14.79 16.19
CA LYS A 57 9.26 14.55 14.79
C LYS A 57 8.71 13.13 14.57
N SER A 58 7.66 13.01 13.77
CA SER A 58 7.11 11.71 13.36
C SER A 58 7.12 11.52 11.83
N THR A 59 7.23 10.26 11.40
CA THR A 59 7.11 9.83 10.01
C THR A 59 6.16 8.65 9.97
N THR A 60 5.14 8.72 9.12
CA THR A 60 4.15 7.66 8.90
C THR A 60 4.31 7.14 7.48
N TRP A 61 4.34 5.82 7.32
CA TRP A 61 4.34 5.19 6.00
C TRP A 61 2.91 4.82 5.62
N LEU A 62 2.43 5.41 4.53
CA LEU A 62 1.14 5.15 3.92
C LEU A 62 1.35 4.63 2.51
N ASN A 63 0.81 3.46 2.18
CA ASN A 63 1.01 2.82 0.87
C ASN A 63 2.48 2.87 0.40
N GLN A 64 3.41 2.51 1.30
CA GLN A 64 4.87 2.55 1.07
C GLN A 64 5.47 3.95 0.87
N THR A 65 4.68 5.00 0.97
CA THR A 65 5.11 6.40 0.88
C THR A 65 5.34 6.98 2.27
N ALA A 66 6.50 7.58 2.51
CA ALA A 66 6.81 8.24 3.78
C ALA A 66 6.21 9.65 3.83
N LEU A 67 5.34 9.90 4.81
CA LEU A 67 4.81 11.23 5.14
C LEU A 67 5.39 11.69 6.47
N GLU A 68 6.02 12.85 6.48
CA GLU A 68 6.44 13.50 7.73
C GLU A 68 5.28 14.23 8.41
N GLU A 69 5.41 14.43 9.72
CA GLU A 69 4.53 15.27 10.52
C GLU A 69 4.40 16.66 9.85
N ASN A 70 3.21 17.01 9.39
CA ASN A 70 2.85 18.24 8.65
C ASN A 70 3.06 18.22 7.12
N GLN A 71 3.61 17.17 6.53
CA GLN A 71 3.56 17.02 5.08
C GLN A 71 2.19 16.45 4.67
N SER A 72 1.62 17.04 3.62
CA SER A 72 0.43 16.51 2.96
C SER A 72 0.81 15.88 1.64
N ALA A 73 0.57 14.58 1.49
CA ALA A 73 0.66 13.90 0.20
C ALA A 73 -0.75 13.62 -0.29
N GLN A 74 -1.06 13.90 -1.56
CA GLN A 74 -2.37 13.57 -2.18
C GLN A 74 -3.60 14.06 -1.39
N ASN A 75 -3.52 15.26 -0.78
CA ASN A 75 -4.56 15.82 0.11
C ASN A 75 -4.83 15.00 1.38
N ILE A 76 -3.87 14.19 1.81
CA ILE A 76 -3.93 13.42 3.05
C ILE A 76 -2.97 14.04 4.05
N ARG A 77 -3.45 14.33 5.26
CA ARG A 77 -2.64 14.75 6.40
C ARG A 77 -2.69 13.68 7.47
N VAL A 78 -1.52 13.34 8.01
CA VAL A 78 -1.38 12.38 9.10
C VAL A 78 -1.02 13.10 10.39
N ARG A 79 -1.66 12.67 11.48
CA ARG A 79 -1.42 13.21 12.82
C ARG A 79 -1.40 12.05 13.80
N GLN A 80 -0.25 11.81 14.40
CA GLN A 80 -0.13 10.84 15.47
C GLN A 80 -0.72 11.40 16.76
N SER A 81 -1.48 10.58 17.49
CA SER A 81 -1.94 10.96 18.82
C SER A 81 -0.83 10.77 19.85
N ALA A 82 -0.47 11.83 20.58
CA ALA A 82 0.52 11.74 21.66
C ALA A 82 0.05 10.81 22.80
N SER A 83 -1.26 10.78 23.08
CA SER A 83 -1.86 9.97 24.13
C SER A 83 -2.11 8.51 23.72
N ARG A 84 -2.22 8.24 22.41
CA ARG A 84 -2.47 6.91 21.84
C ARG A 84 -1.45 6.61 20.74
N PRO A 85 -0.24 6.12 21.08
CA PRO A 85 0.85 5.97 20.11
C PRO A 85 0.50 4.97 18.99
N SER A 86 -0.36 3.99 19.27
CA SER A 86 -0.80 2.97 18.31
C SER A 86 -1.88 3.45 17.34
N VAL A 87 -2.37 4.69 17.47
CA VAL A 87 -3.46 5.25 16.67
C VAL A 87 -2.97 6.47 15.88
N ILE A 88 -3.24 6.44 14.58
CA ILE A 88 -2.90 7.51 13.65
C ILE A 88 -4.22 8.11 13.15
N SER A 89 -4.41 9.41 13.36
CA SER A 89 -5.51 10.15 12.75
C SER A 89 -5.12 10.56 11.33
N ILE A 90 -5.91 10.11 10.37
CA ILE A 90 -5.80 10.47 8.96
C ILE A 90 -6.90 11.48 8.65
N TYR A 91 -6.49 12.61 8.10
CA TYR A 91 -7.35 13.68 7.64
C TYR A 91 -7.30 13.69 6.12
N LEU A 92 -8.45 13.48 5.50
CA LEU A 92 -8.60 13.51 4.06
C LEU A 92 -9.00 14.92 3.60
N GLY A 93 -8.70 15.26 2.35
CA GLY A 93 -8.94 16.58 1.78
C GLY A 93 -10.42 16.97 1.67
N ASP A 94 -11.32 15.98 1.74
CA ASP A 94 -12.77 16.15 1.82
C ASP A 94 -13.26 16.50 3.24
N GLY A 95 -12.35 16.62 4.21
CA GLY A 95 -12.64 16.92 5.61
C GLY A 95 -12.98 15.70 6.45
N GLN A 96 -12.97 14.48 5.87
CA GLN A 96 -13.15 13.27 6.64
C GLN A 96 -11.95 13.01 7.54
N LYS A 97 -12.22 12.56 8.77
CA LYS A 97 -11.20 12.16 9.74
C LYS A 97 -11.44 10.71 10.13
N THR A 98 -10.42 9.89 9.94
CA THR A 98 -10.46 8.47 10.31
C THR A 98 -9.27 8.12 11.20
N GLU A 99 -9.48 7.25 12.18
CA GLU A 99 -8.42 6.74 13.04
C GLU A 99 -8.04 5.33 12.58
N LEU A 100 -6.78 5.15 12.17
CA LEU A 100 -6.24 3.87 11.72
C LEU A 100 -5.10 3.41 12.63
N LYS A 101 -4.98 2.09 12.76
CA LYS A 101 -3.80 1.45 13.35
C LYS A 101 -2.85 0.98 12.25
N VAL A 102 -1.62 0.66 12.65
CA VAL A 102 -0.66 0.00 11.76
C VAL A 102 -1.21 -1.35 11.31
N GLY A 103 -1.10 -1.64 10.02
CA GLY A 103 -1.68 -2.84 9.41
C GLY A 103 -3.14 -2.67 8.97
N GLN A 104 -3.78 -1.54 9.27
CA GLN A 104 -5.12 -1.26 8.79
C GLN A 104 -5.10 -0.48 7.49
N SER A 105 -6.10 -0.74 6.65
CA SER A 105 -6.34 -0.12 5.36
C SER A 105 -7.71 0.55 5.36
N LEU A 106 -7.77 1.80 4.93
CA LEU A 106 -9.02 2.53 4.73
C LEU A 106 -9.39 2.54 3.25
N ASP A 107 -10.56 2.02 2.91
CA ASP A 107 -11.17 2.24 1.61
C ASP A 107 -11.86 3.62 1.60
N ARG A 108 -11.35 4.54 0.77
CA ARG A 108 -11.82 5.91 0.64
C ARG A 108 -13.17 6.02 -0.08
N SER A 109 -13.58 5.00 -0.84
CA SER A 109 -14.84 5.02 -1.57
C SER A 109 -16.04 4.78 -0.65
N ASN A 110 -15.85 3.99 0.41
CA ASN A 110 -16.94 3.59 1.30
C ASN A 110 -16.64 3.87 2.79
N GLY A 111 -15.45 4.36 3.13
CA GLY A 111 -15.02 4.65 4.49
C GLY A 111 -14.76 3.41 5.37
N LYS A 112 -14.71 2.20 4.79
CA LYS A 112 -14.50 0.96 5.53
C LYS A 112 -13.03 0.78 5.88
N ILE A 113 -12.81 0.31 7.10
CA ILE A 113 -11.49 -0.05 7.61
C ILE A 113 -11.35 -1.57 7.52
N HIS A 114 -10.30 -2.01 6.84
CA HIS A 114 -9.88 -3.40 6.72
C HIS A 114 -8.63 -3.61 7.56
N ASP A 115 -8.53 -4.76 8.20
CA ASP A 115 -7.32 -5.16 8.93
C ASP A 115 -6.61 -6.25 8.13
N VAL A 116 -5.31 -6.08 7.86
CA VAL A 116 -4.52 -7.09 7.12
C VAL A 116 -4.44 -8.42 7.86
N LEU A 117 -4.60 -8.42 9.19
CA LEU A 117 -4.54 -9.62 10.01
C LEU A 117 -5.92 -10.29 10.15
N ASP A 118 -6.99 -9.75 9.56
CA ASP A 118 -8.30 -10.40 9.60
C ASP A 118 -8.34 -11.55 8.57
N PRO A 119 -8.31 -12.82 9.01
CA PRO A 119 -8.28 -13.96 8.09
C PRO A 119 -9.59 -14.11 7.30
N ALA A 120 -10.62 -13.31 7.58
CA ALA A 120 -11.89 -13.36 6.86
C ALA A 120 -11.84 -12.74 5.45
N LEU A 121 -10.75 -12.05 5.07
CA LEU A 121 -10.55 -11.56 3.69
C LEU A 121 -9.69 -12.51 2.83
N ASP A 122 -9.02 -13.49 3.45
CA ASP A 122 -8.30 -14.57 2.77
C ASP A 122 -9.24 -15.74 2.39
N THR A 123 -10.54 -15.49 2.28
CA THR A 123 -11.50 -16.43 1.69
C THR A 123 -11.93 -15.99 0.29
N THR A 124 -10.99 -15.60 -0.57
CA THR A 124 -11.11 -16.06 -1.96
C THR A 124 -10.65 -17.51 -1.98
N LYS A 125 -11.49 -18.37 -1.38
CA LYS A 125 -11.44 -19.79 -1.64
C LYS A 125 -11.70 -19.93 -3.12
N GLU A 126 -10.62 -20.18 -3.83
CA GLU A 126 -10.54 -21.05 -4.99
C GLU A 126 -11.79 -21.93 -5.07
N LYS A 127 -12.80 -21.43 -5.79
CA LYS A 127 -13.93 -22.23 -6.23
C LYS A 127 -13.41 -23.02 -7.43
N ILE A 128 -12.51 -23.96 -7.17
CA ILE A 128 -12.26 -25.08 -8.09
C ILE A 128 -13.61 -25.78 -8.21
N ASP A 129 -14.24 -25.49 -9.34
CA ASP A 129 -15.46 -26.10 -9.82
C ASP A 129 -15.31 -27.63 -9.76
N LYS A 130 -15.91 -28.24 -8.74
CA LYS A 130 -16.35 -29.63 -8.77
C LYS A 130 -17.84 -29.62 -9.15
N SER A 131 -18.14 -29.30 -10.40
CA SER A 131 -19.38 -29.74 -11.07
C SER A 131 -18.99 -30.92 -11.99
N LYS A 132 -19.00 -32.16 -11.52
CA LYS A 132 -20.14 -33.09 -11.37
C LYS A 132 -20.61 -33.72 -12.70
N GLY A 133 -20.59 -35.06 -12.71
CA GLY A 133 -21.34 -35.93 -13.63
C GLY A 133 -20.50 -36.39 -14.82
N GLN A 134 -20.49 -37.65 -15.23
CA GLN A 134 -21.26 -38.84 -14.86
C GLN A 134 -20.54 -40.03 -15.47
#